data_AF-A0A838HGV1-F1
#
_entry.id   AF-A0A838HGV1-F1
#
_cell.length_a   1.000
_cell.length_b   1.000
_cell.length_c   1.000
_cell.angle_alpha   90.00
_cell.angle_beta   90.00
_cell.angle_gamma   90.00
#
_symmetry.space_group_name_H-M   'P 1'
#
loop_
_entity.id
_entity.type
_entity.pdbx_description
1 polymer ?
#
loop_
_entity_poly.entity_id
_entity_poly.type
_entity_poly.pdbx_seq_one_letter_code
_entity_poly.pdbx_strand_id
1 'polypeptide(L)'
;MRGITEALRRSPGTHVFVHGIRSVGEMPGINLTDDESQRAVLLARAGDVVMVPTPVEPADARALAAVGKLAAAGPVFLNPFIASPAEWRLARKLQETLEGPIRVLGAPPEVVRRVNLKHEAREKAIACGVPVAPGEVVHLPVGSEGRPSSLDALEEAVRRQLSETGRVVVKGSFGASGSATFIVEGTGRIGTTLESVAARGDNTVYLVEPLLTLSAAPNVLMWIDPDDGEISCVSSTDQLLSPRLVFEGSAFPSAAKLLPQMIEGARRL
;
A
#
# COMPACT_ATOMS: atom_id res chain seq x y z
N MET A 1 9.19 -9.25 11.11
CA MET A 1 8.91 -10.63 10.67
C MET A 1 8.32 -11.52 11.75
N ARG A 2 8.92 -11.63 12.97
CA ARG A 2 8.39 -12.53 14.03
C ARG A 2 6.89 -12.36 14.33
N GLY A 3 6.39 -11.12 14.41
CA GLY A 3 4.97 -10.85 14.70
C GLY A 3 3.99 -11.36 13.63
N ILE A 4 4.30 -11.20 12.34
CA ILE A 4 3.47 -11.75 11.24
C ILE A 4 3.49 -13.27 11.27
N THR A 5 4.67 -13.88 11.48
CA THR A 5 4.78 -15.33 11.59
C THR A 5 3.94 -15.87 12.75
N GLU A 6 3.90 -15.16 13.89
CA GLU A 6 3.09 -15.52 15.05
C GLU A 6 1.59 -15.33 14.80
N ALA A 7 1.18 -14.24 14.16
CA ALA A 7 -0.21 -14.02 13.75
C ALA A 7 -0.71 -15.15 12.84
N LEU A 8 0.06 -15.50 11.80
CA LEU A 8 -0.25 -16.63 10.93
C LEU A 8 -0.30 -17.97 11.69
N ARG A 9 0.35 -18.11 12.85
CA ARG A 9 0.35 -19.39 13.63
C ARG A 9 -0.98 -19.59 14.34
N ARG A 10 -1.73 -18.51 14.57
CA ARG A 10 -3.06 -18.54 15.18
C ARG A 10 -4.15 -18.98 14.20
N SER A 11 -3.89 -18.96 12.90
CA SER A 11 -4.79 -19.45 11.85
C SER A 11 -4.33 -20.84 11.35
N PRO A 12 -4.74 -21.94 11.99
CA PRO A 12 -4.36 -23.30 11.57
C PRO A 12 -4.97 -23.62 10.20
N GLY A 13 -4.14 -24.00 9.24
CA GLY A 13 -4.52 -24.38 7.89
C GLY A 13 -3.39 -24.19 6.89
N THR A 14 -3.67 -24.47 5.62
CA THR A 14 -2.72 -24.23 4.53
C THR A 14 -2.81 -22.79 4.06
N HIS A 15 -1.67 -22.11 4.03
CA HIS A 15 -1.59 -20.76 3.47
C HIS A 15 -1.07 -20.82 2.04
N VAL A 16 -1.76 -20.13 1.14
CA VAL A 16 -1.40 -19.95 -0.25
C VAL A 16 -1.03 -18.48 -0.42
N PHE A 17 0.27 -18.20 -0.43
CA PHE A 17 0.78 -16.86 -0.63
C PHE A 17 0.73 -16.48 -2.09
N VAL A 18 0.06 -15.39 -2.40
CA VAL A 18 -0.18 -14.94 -3.76
C VAL A 18 0.53 -13.61 -3.97
N HIS A 19 1.60 -13.66 -4.75
CA HIS A 19 2.30 -12.47 -5.22
C HIS A 19 2.06 -12.32 -6.71
N GLY A 20 1.61 -11.15 -7.15
CA GLY A 20 1.54 -10.81 -8.57
C GLY A 20 0.65 -11.73 -9.42
N ILE A 21 -0.63 -11.95 -9.06
CA ILE A 21 -1.58 -12.20 -10.15
C ILE A 21 -1.58 -10.91 -10.96
N ARG A 22 -1.30 -10.98 -12.28
CA ARG A 22 -1.30 -9.87 -13.27
C ARG A 22 -2.65 -9.13 -13.33
N SER A 23 -3.03 -8.51 -12.23
CA SER A 23 -4.41 -8.22 -11.88
C SER A 23 -4.55 -7.08 -10.87
N VAL A 24 -3.41 -6.66 -10.31
CA VAL A 24 -3.01 -5.27 -10.46
C VAL A 24 -2.93 -5.00 -11.97
N GLY A 25 -4.09 -4.79 -12.60
CA GLY A 25 -4.15 -4.32 -13.97
C GLY A 25 -3.27 -3.08 -14.04
N GLU A 26 -2.24 -3.14 -14.89
CA GLU A 26 -1.55 -1.97 -15.44
C GLU A 26 -1.56 -0.76 -14.50
N MET A 27 -0.92 -0.83 -13.33
CA MET A 27 -0.52 0.39 -12.64
C MET A 27 0.73 0.88 -13.39
N PRO A 28 0.64 1.94 -14.22
CA PRO A 28 1.79 2.39 -14.99
C PRO A 28 2.90 2.77 -14.01
N GLY A 29 4.06 2.11 -14.10
CA GLY A 29 5.24 2.44 -13.30
C GLY A 29 5.50 1.62 -12.04
N ILE A 30 4.72 0.56 -11.75
CA ILE A 30 5.08 -0.42 -10.70
C ILE A 30 5.58 -1.70 -11.37
N ASN A 31 6.91 -1.86 -11.44
CA ASN A 31 7.55 -3.10 -11.87
C ASN A 31 7.88 -3.93 -10.61
N LEU A 32 6.95 -4.79 -10.16
CA LEU A 32 7.23 -5.75 -9.10
C LEU A 32 8.21 -6.78 -9.68
N THR A 33 9.51 -6.61 -9.40
CA THR A 33 10.53 -7.57 -9.81
C THR A 33 10.38 -8.88 -9.05
N ASP A 34 10.94 -9.97 -9.59
CA ASP A 34 10.89 -11.32 -9.02
C ASP A 34 11.38 -11.37 -7.55
N ASP A 35 12.29 -10.47 -7.16
CA ASP A 35 12.87 -10.43 -5.82
C ASP A 35 11.88 -10.02 -4.71
N GLU A 36 10.87 -9.19 -5.02
CA GLU A 36 9.85 -8.83 -4.02
C GLU A 36 8.92 -10.01 -3.73
N SER A 37 8.66 -10.83 -4.75
CA SER A 37 7.82 -12.02 -4.65
C SER A 37 8.44 -13.14 -3.80
N GLN A 38 9.77 -13.17 -3.68
CA GLN A 38 10.51 -14.11 -2.83
C GLN A 38 10.22 -13.91 -1.33
N ARG A 39 9.70 -12.75 -0.91
CA ARG A 39 9.33 -12.50 0.50
C ARG A 39 8.21 -13.43 0.97
N ALA A 40 7.35 -13.90 0.06
CA ALA A 40 6.34 -14.90 0.37
C ALA A 40 6.95 -16.21 0.90
N VAL A 41 8.15 -16.58 0.42
CA VAL A 41 8.88 -17.77 0.88
C VAL A 41 9.31 -17.64 2.35
N LEU A 42 9.60 -16.42 2.81
CA LEU A 42 9.98 -16.16 4.21
C LEU A 42 8.81 -16.33 5.19
N LEU A 43 7.57 -16.31 4.69
CA LEU A 43 6.35 -16.46 5.48
C LEU A 43 5.78 -17.89 5.41
N ALA A 44 6.10 -18.61 4.33
CA ALA A 44 5.63 -19.97 4.09
C ALA A 44 6.20 -20.98 5.10
N ARG A 45 5.37 -21.94 5.46
CA ARG A 45 5.68 -23.09 6.32
C ARG A 45 5.74 -24.37 5.49
N ALA A 46 6.18 -25.45 6.13
CA ALA A 46 5.99 -26.78 5.58
C ALA A 46 4.49 -27.02 5.33
N GLY A 47 4.13 -27.28 4.06
CA GLY A 47 2.74 -27.48 3.65
C GLY A 47 2.03 -26.23 3.11
N ASP A 48 2.69 -25.07 3.06
CA ASP A 48 2.16 -23.88 2.39
C ASP A 48 2.52 -23.87 0.89
N VAL A 49 1.78 -23.09 0.10
CA VAL A 49 2.02 -22.89 -1.33
C VAL A 49 2.36 -21.43 -1.60
N VAL A 50 3.35 -21.17 -2.45
CA VAL A 50 3.73 -19.82 -2.88
C VAL A 50 3.50 -19.70 -4.38
N MET A 51 2.69 -18.72 -4.80
CA MET A 51 2.37 -18.40 -6.19
C MET A 51 2.99 -17.05 -6.56
N VAL A 52 3.76 -17.00 -7.65
CA VAL A 52 4.52 -15.83 -8.12
C VAL A 52 4.25 -15.55 -9.62
N PRO A 53 4.35 -14.28 -10.11
CA PRO A 53 3.97 -13.89 -11.48
C PRO A 53 4.89 -14.45 -12.55
N THR A 54 6.16 -14.60 -12.20
CA THR A 54 7.20 -15.15 -13.06
C THR A 54 7.46 -16.57 -12.59
N PRO A 55 7.50 -17.56 -13.50
CA PRO A 55 7.62 -18.94 -13.09
C PRO A 55 8.91 -19.22 -12.32
N VAL A 56 8.83 -19.93 -11.20
CA VAL A 56 9.86 -20.93 -10.86
C VAL A 56 9.48 -22.18 -11.67
N GLU A 57 9.57 -22.08 -13.01
CA GLU A 57 8.85 -22.94 -13.98
C GLU A 57 7.30 -22.96 -13.83
N PRO A 58 6.55 -23.26 -14.92
CA PRO A 58 5.18 -22.76 -15.09
C PRO A 58 4.25 -23.19 -13.95
N ALA A 59 3.24 -22.35 -13.67
CA ALA A 59 2.13 -22.63 -12.78
C ALA A 59 1.35 -23.86 -13.29
N ASP A 60 1.92 -25.02 -13.00
CA ASP A 60 1.63 -26.32 -13.59
C ASP A 60 0.39 -26.90 -12.92
N ALA A 61 -0.27 -27.85 -13.58
CA ALA A 61 -1.31 -28.66 -12.96
C ALA A 61 -0.85 -29.28 -11.61
N ARG A 62 0.47 -29.38 -11.39
CA ARG A 62 1.12 -29.75 -10.13
C ARG A 62 0.90 -28.75 -8.99
N ALA A 63 0.90 -27.45 -9.24
CA ALA A 63 0.63 -26.44 -8.21
C ALA A 63 -0.85 -26.53 -7.77
N LEU A 64 -1.78 -26.65 -8.72
CA LEU A 64 -3.19 -26.87 -8.43
C LEU A 64 -3.43 -28.23 -7.74
N ALA A 65 -2.74 -29.29 -8.16
CA ALA A 65 -2.80 -30.59 -7.49
C ALA A 65 -2.17 -30.55 -6.09
N ALA A 66 -1.11 -29.76 -5.87
CA ALA A 66 -0.52 -29.55 -4.55
C ALA A 66 -1.49 -28.80 -3.64
N VAL A 67 -2.09 -27.70 -4.12
CA VAL A 67 -3.14 -26.99 -3.38
C VAL A 67 -4.31 -27.93 -3.09
N GLY A 68 -4.74 -28.76 -4.03
CA GLY A 68 -5.82 -29.72 -3.80
C GLY A 68 -5.50 -30.82 -2.78
N LYS A 69 -4.27 -31.35 -2.79
CA LYS A 69 -3.81 -32.28 -1.74
C LYS A 69 -3.78 -31.62 -0.37
N LEU A 70 -3.41 -30.34 -0.31
CA LEU A 70 -3.34 -29.58 0.93
C LEU A 70 -4.74 -29.16 1.43
N ALA A 71 -5.65 -28.84 0.52
CA ALA A 71 -7.05 -28.54 0.85
C ALA A 71 -7.77 -29.73 1.50
N ALA A 72 -7.41 -30.96 1.12
CA ALA A 72 -7.92 -32.17 1.78
C ALA A 72 -7.47 -32.30 3.25
N ALA A 73 -6.43 -31.57 3.67
CA ALA A 73 -5.89 -31.61 5.03
C ALA A 73 -6.49 -30.55 5.97
N GLY A 74 -7.24 -29.57 5.45
CA GLY A 74 -7.82 -28.50 6.27
C GLY A 74 -8.18 -27.24 5.50
N PRO A 75 -8.53 -26.15 6.20
CA PRO A 75 -8.90 -24.89 5.57
C PRO A 75 -7.74 -24.28 4.79
N VAL A 76 -8.07 -23.60 3.67
CA VAL A 76 -7.10 -22.94 2.80
C VAL A 76 -7.29 -21.43 2.86
N PHE A 77 -6.19 -20.72 3.08
CA PHE A 77 -6.12 -19.27 3.18
C PHE A 77 -5.31 -18.69 2.03
N LEU A 78 -5.89 -17.80 1.23
CA LEU A 78 -5.15 -16.99 0.27
C LEU A 78 -4.57 -15.78 0.99
N ASN A 79 -3.26 -15.60 0.91
CA ASN A 79 -2.53 -14.51 1.54
C ASN A 79 -1.93 -13.60 0.46
N PRO A 80 -2.68 -12.58 0.02
CA PRO A 80 -2.26 -11.70 -1.06
C PRO A 80 -1.28 -10.63 -0.58
N PHE A 81 -0.31 -10.25 -1.42
CA PHE A 81 0.54 -9.09 -1.14
C PHE A 81 -0.28 -7.78 -1.06
N ILE A 82 -1.20 -7.61 -2.01
CA ILE A 82 -2.24 -6.57 -1.99
C ILE A 82 -3.55 -7.27 -2.35
N ALA A 83 -4.55 -7.20 -1.48
CA ALA A 83 -5.87 -7.77 -1.78
C ALA A 83 -6.59 -6.91 -2.84
N SER A 84 -6.68 -7.43 -4.06
CA SER A 84 -7.40 -6.80 -5.17
C SER A 84 -8.61 -7.65 -5.59
N PRO A 85 -9.51 -7.14 -6.45
CA PRO A 85 -10.64 -7.92 -6.96
C PRO A 85 -10.25 -9.26 -7.61
N ALA A 86 -8.99 -9.40 -8.02
CA ALA A 86 -8.50 -10.60 -8.68
C ALA A 86 -8.18 -11.74 -7.74
N GLU A 87 -7.62 -11.48 -6.56
CA GLU A 87 -7.38 -12.50 -5.55
C GLU A 87 -8.72 -13.07 -5.04
N TRP A 88 -9.76 -12.23 -4.95
CA TRP A 88 -11.13 -12.69 -4.71
C TRP A 88 -11.72 -13.50 -5.87
N ARG A 89 -11.41 -13.17 -7.13
CA ARG A 89 -11.76 -14.03 -8.28
C ARG A 89 -11.02 -15.37 -8.23
N LEU A 90 -9.74 -15.38 -7.85
CA LEU A 90 -8.97 -16.60 -7.68
C LEU A 90 -9.56 -17.47 -6.57
N ALA A 91 -9.91 -16.87 -5.42
CA ALA A 91 -10.55 -17.57 -4.31
C ALA A 91 -11.80 -18.33 -4.74
N ARG A 92 -12.70 -17.68 -5.49
CA ARG A 92 -13.91 -18.31 -6.02
C ARG A 92 -13.61 -19.48 -6.96
N LYS A 93 -12.66 -19.31 -7.88
CA LYS A 93 -12.25 -20.39 -8.79
C LYS A 93 -11.64 -21.58 -8.03
N LEU A 94 -10.83 -21.32 -7.01
CA LEU A 94 -10.26 -22.37 -6.18
C LEU A 94 -11.34 -23.09 -5.37
N GLN A 95 -12.33 -22.36 -4.84
CA GLN A 95 -13.46 -22.95 -4.14
C GLN A 95 -14.28 -23.88 -5.06
N GLU A 96 -14.53 -23.47 -6.31
CA GLU A 96 -15.19 -24.30 -7.33
C GLU A 96 -14.38 -25.57 -7.66
N THR A 97 -13.05 -25.45 -7.70
CA THR A 97 -12.16 -26.55 -8.12
C THR A 97 -11.88 -27.55 -6.98
N LEU A 98 -11.84 -27.06 -5.73
CA LEU A 98 -11.38 -27.83 -4.57
C LEU A 98 -12.51 -28.30 -3.66
N GLU A 99 -13.76 -27.93 -3.96
CA GLU A 99 -14.95 -28.30 -3.18
C GLU A 99 -14.83 -27.98 -1.67
N GLY A 100 -14.07 -26.94 -1.34
CA GLY A 100 -13.76 -26.55 0.04
C GLY A 100 -13.72 -25.03 0.23
N PRO A 101 -13.92 -24.52 1.46
CA PRO A 101 -13.92 -23.09 1.73
C PRO A 101 -12.51 -22.50 1.51
N ILE A 102 -12.42 -21.49 0.65
CA ILE A 102 -11.20 -20.69 0.45
C ILE A 102 -11.42 -19.32 1.06
N ARG A 103 -10.60 -18.94 2.04
CA ARG A 103 -10.67 -17.62 2.67
C ARG A 103 -9.56 -16.72 2.13
N VAL A 104 -9.87 -15.46 1.80
CA VAL A 104 -8.86 -14.45 1.50
C VAL A 104 -8.50 -13.70 2.79
N LEU A 105 -7.21 -13.67 3.13
CA LEU A 105 -6.67 -12.90 4.24
C LEU A 105 -6.39 -11.48 3.79
N GLY A 106 -7.37 -10.60 3.94
CA GLY A 106 -7.24 -9.20 3.60
C GLY A 106 -8.57 -8.47 3.67
N ALA A 107 -8.52 -7.14 3.66
CA ALA A 107 -9.73 -6.35 3.60
C ALA A 107 -10.44 -6.53 2.24
N PRO A 108 -11.76 -6.29 2.17
CA PRO A 108 -12.49 -6.24 0.91
C PRO A 108 -11.85 -5.24 -0.09
N PRO A 109 -11.92 -5.49 -1.41
CA PRO A 109 -11.23 -4.67 -2.41
C PRO A 109 -11.57 -3.18 -2.38
N GLU A 110 -12.81 -2.84 -2.05
CA GLU A 110 -13.28 -1.47 -1.91
C GLU A 110 -12.63 -0.75 -0.72
N VAL A 111 -12.38 -1.48 0.37
CA VAL A 111 -11.64 -0.96 1.54
C VAL A 111 -10.19 -0.75 1.15
N VAL A 112 -9.55 -1.74 0.52
CA VAL A 112 -8.17 -1.64 0.04
C VAL A 112 -8.01 -0.47 -0.92
N ARG A 113 -8.91 -0.33 -1.89
CA ARG A 113 -8.91 0.79 -2.83
C ARG A 113 -8.97 2.13 -2.10
N ARG A 114 -9.92 2.27 -1.17
CA ARG A 114 -10.10 3.49 -0.38
C ARG A 114 -8.87 3.87 0.44
N VAL A 115 -8.28 2.93 1.18
CA VAL A 115 -7.10 3.23 2.02
C VAL A 115 -5.84 3.54 1.21
N ASN A 116 -5.81 3.15 -0.07
CA ASN A 116 -4.74 3.51 -1.00
C ASN A 116 -4.95 4.89 -1.68
N LEU A 117 -6.10 5.54 -1.48
CA LEU A 117 -6.34 6.91 -1.90
C LEU A 117 -5.88 7.85 -0.78
N LYS A 118 -4.80 8.59 -1.01
CA LYS A 118 -4.13 9.40 0.02
C LYS A 118 -5.06 10.45 0.66
N HIS A 119 -6.01 10.98 -0.10
CA HIS A 119 -6.94 12.01 0.39
C HIS A 119 -8.00 11.39 1.32
N GLU A 120 -8.59 10.26 0.94
CA GLU A 120 -9.53 9.53 1.81
C GLU A 120 -8.82 9.00 3.08
N ALA A 121 -7.58 8.51 2.94
CA ALA A 121 -6.77 8.10 4.09
C ALA A 121 -6.49 9.27 5.05
N ARG A 122 -6.18 10.46 4.51
CA ARG A 122 -5.99 11.69 5.29
C ARG A 122 -7.28 12.11 6.00
N GLU A 123 -8.41 12.14 5.32
CA GLU A 123 -9.71 12.48 5.91
C GLU A 123 -10.06 11.51 7.05
N LYS A 124 -9.86 10.20 6.82
CA LYS A 124 -10.08 9.17 7.83
C LYS A 124 -9.15 9.34 9.04
N ALA A 125 -7.88 9.68 8.82
CA ALA A 125 -6.93 9.98 9.90
C ALA A 125 -7.39 11.18 10.74
N ILE A 126 -7.82 12.27 10.10
CA ILE A 126 -8.38 13.44 10.79
C ILE A 126 -9.60 13.05 11.62
N ALA A 127 -10.54 12.30 11.03
CA ALA A 127 -11.76 11.85 11.70
C ALA A 127 -11.49 10.95 12.92
N CYS A 128 -10.41 10.16 12.89
CA CYS A 128 -9.99 9.30 13.99
C CYS A 128 -9.07 10.01 15.00
N GLY A 129 -8.88 11.33 14.88
CA GLY A 129 -8.00 12.11 15.75
C GLY A 129 -6.53 11.70 15.64
N VAL A 130 -6.11 11.22 14.47
CA VAL A 130 -4.71 10.93 14.15
C VAL A 130 -4.11 12.21 13.54
N PRO A 131 -3.00 12.74 14.10
CA PRO A 131 -2.35 13.92 13.55
C PRO A 131 -1.92 13.71 12.10
N VAL A 132 -2.21 14.68 11.24
CA VAL A 132 -1.74 14.75 9.85
C VAL A 132 -0.92 16.02 9.65
N ALA A 133 -0.02 16.02 8.67
CA ALA A 133 0.71 17.23 8.30
C ALA A 133 -0.28 18.34 7.88
N PRO A 134 0.02 19.63 8.10
CA PRO A 134 -0.77 20.71 7.53
C PRO A 134 -0.81 20.59 6.00
N GLY A 135 -1.80 21.21 5.38
CA GLY A 135 -2.02 21.12 3.94
C GLY A 135 -3.45 20.78 3.57
N GLU A 136 -3.70 20.71 2.27
CA GLU A 136 -5.03 20.69 1.69
C GLU A 136 -5.15 19.70 0.53
N VAL A 137 -6.39 19.27 0.28
CA VAL A 137 -6.75 18.43 -0.87
C VAL A 137 -7.25 19.34 -1.98
N VAL A 138 -6.66 19.20 -3.16
CA VAL A 138 -7.01 19.96 -4.37
C VAL A 138 -7.64 19.01 -5.38
N HIS A 139 -8.86 19.33 -5.80
CA HIS A 139 -9.56 18.64 -6.88
C HIS A 139 -9.36 19.45 -8.17
N LEU A 140 -8.75 18.82 -9.17
CA LEU A 140 -8.55 19.44 -10.47
C LEU A 140 -9.77 19.19 -11.37
N PRO A 141 -10.30 20.23 -12.05
CA PRO A 141 -11.33 20.02 -13.04
C PRO A 141 -10.77 19.20 -14.20
N VAL A 142 -11.56 18.26 -14.71
CA VAL A 142 -11.13 17.34 -15.77
C VAL A 142 -11.73 17.79 -17.09
N GLY A 143 -10.89 17.98 -18.10
CA GLY A 143 -11.30 18.28 -19.47
C GLY A 143 -11.81 17.05 -20.22
N SER A 144 -12.24 17.24 -21.46
CA SER A 144 -12.77 16.17 -22.33
C SER A 144 -11.79 15.02 -22.59
N GLU A 145 -10.49 15.25 -22.45
CA GLU A 145 -9.44 14.25 -22.67
C GLU A 145 -9.02 13.50 -21.39
N GLY A 146 -9.75 13.66 -20.27
CA GLY A 146 -9.42 13.01 -19.01
C GLY A 146 -8.21 13.61 -18.28
N ARG A 147 -7.70 14.75 -18.76
CA ARG A 147 -6.60 15.51 -18.15
C ARG A 147 -7.10 16.76 -17.41
N PRO A 148 -6.34 17.31 -16.45
CA PRO A 148 -6.68 18.58 -15.81
C PRO A 148 -6.89 19.70 -16.82
N SER A 149 -8.03 20.41 -16.75
CA SER A 149 -8.34 21.56 -17.63
C SER A 149 -7.89 22.90 -17.05
N SER A 150 -7.62 22.97 -15.75
CA SER A 150 -7.02 24.11 -15.05
C SER A 150 -6.19 23.59 -13.87
N LEU A 151 -5.10 24.31 -13.56
CA LEU A 151 -4.20 24.04 -12.45
C LEU A 151 -4.17 25.18 -11.42
N ASP A 152 -5.02 26.19 -11.55
CA ASP A 152 -4.93 27.43 -10.77
C ASP A 152 -5.05 27.15 -9.27
N ALA A 153 -6.03 26.30 -8.88
CA ALA A 153 -6.22 25.90 -7.49
C ALA A 153 -5.00 25.15 -6.91
N LEU A 154 -4.31 24.35 -7.74
CA LEU A 154 -3.10 23.65 -7.33
C LEU A 154 -1.92 24.61 -7.19
N GLU A 155 -1.77 25.56 -8.12
CA GLU A 155 -0.75 26.60 -8.03
C GLU A 155 -0.92 27.43 -6.75
N GLU A 156 -2.14 27.88 -6.46
CA GLU A 156 -2.44 28.65 -5.25
C GLU A 156 -2.13 27.86 -3.98
N ALA A 157 -2.53 26.58 -3.93
CA ALA A 157 -2.21 25.71 -2.80
C ALA A 157 -0.68 25.56 -2.63
N VAL A 158 0.05 25.33 -3.72
CA VAL A 158 1.52 25.24 -3.67
C VAL A 158 2.13 26.54 -3.14
N ARG A 159 1.66 27.71 -3.58
CA ARG A 159 2.15 29.00 -3.10
C ARG A 159 1.88 29.21 -1.61
N ARG A 160 0.69 28.83 -1.12
CA ARG A 160 0.35 28.88 0.30
C ARG A 160 1.30 28.00 1.12
N GLN A 161 1.42 26.72 0.76
CA GLN A 161 2.25 25.78 1.52
C GLN A 161 3.76 26.10 1.42
N LEU A 162 4.22 26.68 0.30
CA LEU A 162 5.63 27.09 0.13
C LEU A 162 6.04 28.16 1.15
N SER A 163 5.10 29.00 1.58
CA SER A 163 5.40 30.06 2.55
C SER A 163 5.77 29.52 3.94
N GLU A 164 5.42 28.27 4.28
CA GLU A 164 5.68 27.70 5.60
C GLU A 164 7.12 27.20 5.77
N THR A 165 7.68 26.50 4.77
CA THR A 165 9.00 25.85 4.88
C THR A 165 9.94 26.13 3.71
N GLY A 166 9.47 26.84 2.67
CA GLY A 166 10.19 27.01 1.40
C GLY A 166 10.18 25.77 0.50
N ARG A 167 9.60 24.65 0.96
CA ARG A 167 9.51 23.38 0.21
C ARG A 167 8.11 22.79 0.35
N VAL A 168 7.56 22.25 -0.74
CA VAL A 168 6.23 21.63 -0.77
C VAL A 168 6.31 20.26 -1.39
N VAL A 169 5.52 19.33 -0.86
CA VAL A 169 5.27 18.04 -1.48
C VAL A 169 3.86 18.02 -2.06
N VAL A 170 3.77 17.71 -3.35
CA VAL A 170 2.51 17.51 -4.09
C VAL A 170 2.37 16.02 -4.35
N LYS A 171 1.29 15.40 -3.86
CA LYS A 171 1.06 13.95 -3.98
C LYS A 171 -0.23 13.70 -4.72
N GLY A 172 -0.18 12.97 -5.83
CA GLY A 172 -1.37 12.40 -6.43
C GLY A 172 -2.07 11.50 -5.42
N SER A 173 -3.40 11.58 -5.39
CA SER A 173 -4.26 10.75 -4.56
C SER A 173 -3.90 9.27 -4.68
N PHE A 174 -3.60 8.85 -5.90
CA PHE A 174 -3.22 7.49 -6.22
C PHE A 174 -1.75 7.43 -6.70
N GLY A 175 -1.08 6.32 -6.41
CA GLY A 175 0.31 6.07 -6.83
C GLY A 175 1.17 5.52 -5.70
N ALA A 176 2.11 4.63 -6.05
CA ALA A 176 3.04 3.98 -5.13
C ALA A 176 4.48 4.35 -5.46
N SER A 177 5.41 4.09 -4.53
CA SER A 177 6.85 4.26 -4.73
C SER A 177 7.24 5.66 -5.26
N GLY A 178 6.53 6.69 -4.83
CA GLY A 178 6.77 8.07 -5.24
C GLY A 178 6.35 8.42 -6.68
N SER A 179 5.70 7.52 -7.42
CA SER A 179 5.39 7.72 -8.85
C SER A 179 4.50 8.92 -9.17
N ALA A 180 3.72 9.38 -8.19
CA ALA A 180 2.87 10.57 -8.27
C ALA A 180 3.24 11.60 -7.19
N THR A 181 4.52 11.68 -6.79
CA THR A 181 5.01 12.62 -5.78
C THR A 181 5.98 13.62 -6.41
N PHE A 182 5.74 14.90 -6.17
CA PHE A 182 6.54 16.01 -6.68
C PHE A 182 7.02 16.88 -5.52
N ILE A 183 8.24 17.38 -5.62
CA ILE A 183 8.82 18.29 -4.64
C ILE A 183 9.05 19.64 -5.32
N VAL A 184 8.46 20.69 -4.75
CA VAL A 184 8.66 22.07 -5.19
C VAL A 184 9.58 22.75 -4.19
N GLU A 185 10.70 23.29 -4.67
CA GLU A 185 11.66 24.03 -3.85
C GLU A 185 11.76 25.47 -4.36
N GLY A 186 11.23 26.41 -3.57
CA GLY A 186 11.12 27.80 -3.96
C GLY A 186 10.14 28.06 -5.12
N THR A 187 9.91 29.35 -5.40
CA THR A 187 8.91 29.79 -6.39
C THR A 187 9.30 29.48 -7.83
N GLY A 188 10.60 29.37 -8.14
CA GLY A 188 11.10 29.11 -9.49
C GLY A 188 10.81 27.71 -10.05
N ARG A 189 10.33 26.77 -9.21
CA ARG A 189 10.06 25.36 -9.59
C ARG A 189 8.57 25.03 -9.70
N ILE A 190 7.70 26.01 -9.46
CA ILE A 190 6.24 25.83 -9.51
C ILE A 190 5.81 25.41 -10.93
N GLY A 191 6.17 26.19 -11.96
CA GLY A 191 5.76 25.93 -13.35
C GLY A 191 6.10 24.51 -13.83
N THR A 192 7.35 24.08 -13.67
CA THR A 192 7.79 22.72 -14.05
C THR A 192 7.04 21.61 -13.33
N THR A 193 6.61 21.86 -12.08
CA THR A 193 5.82 20.89 -11.31
C THR A 193 4.39 20.83 -11.81
N LEU A 194 3.78 21.97 -12.11
CA LEU A 194 2.45 22.07 -12.70
C LEU A 194 2.39 21.38 -14.07
N GLU A 195 3.40 21.58 -14.91
CA GLU A 195 3.54 20.87 -16.20
C GLU A 195 3.60 19.34 -16.00
N SER A 196 4.37 18.87 -15.01
CA SER A 196 4.48 17.45 -14.68
C SER A 196 3.15 16.87 -14.18
N VAL A 197 2.34 17.66 -13.48
CA VAL A 197 1.00 17.28 -13.03
C VAL A 197 0.01 17.27 -14.20
N ALA A 198 -0.01 18.30 -15.05
CA ALA A 198 -0.87 18.36 -16.25
C ALA A 198 -0.63 17.21 -17.23
N ALA A 199 0.61 16.72 -17.32
CA ALA A 199 0.96 15.59 -18.18
C ALA A 199 0.35 14.25 -17.73
N ARG A 200 -0.21 14.18 -16.51
CA ARG A 200 -0.83 12.96 -15.98
C ARG A 200 -2.32 12.88 -16.30
N GLY A 201 -2.77 11.68 -16.67
CA GLY A 201 -4.19 11.34 -16.78
C GLY A 201 -4.69 10.38 -15.69
N ASP A 202 -3.81 9.95 -14.78
CA ASP A 202 -4.12 8.94 -13.76
C ASP A 202 -4.49 9.53 -12.39
N ASN A 203 -4.44 10.86 -12.25
CA ASN A 203 -4.74 11.57 -11.02
C ASN A 203 -5.45 12.90 -11.32
N THR A 204 -6.53 13.16 -10.59
CA THR A 204 -7.29 14.42 -10.64
C THR A 204 -7.47 15.02 -9.25
N VAL A 205 -6.96 14.35 -8.21
CA VAL A 205 -7.00 14.78 -6.82
C VAL A 205 -5.58 14.75 -6.28
N TYR A 206 -5.15 15.83 -5.66
CA TYR A 206 -3.80 16.02 -5.15
C TYR A 206 -3.81 16.50 -3.70
N LEU A 207 -2.85 16.01 -2.90
CA LEU A 207 -2.54 16.55 -1.58
C LEU A 207 -1.36 17.50 -1.72
N VAL A 208 -1.51 18.70 -1.18
CA VAL A 208 -0.47 19.72 -1.16
C VAL A 208 -0.12 20.02 0.29
N GLU A 209 1.10 19.68 0.67
CA GLU A 209 1.57 19.74 2.06
C GLU A 209 2.95 20.41 2.10
N PRO A 210 3.27 21.18 3.14
CA PRO A 210 4.62 21.68 3.32
C PRO A 210 5.55 20.50 3.60
N LEU A 211 6.72 20.50 2.98
CA LEU A 211 7.70 19.45 3.20
C LEU A 211 8.46 19.76 4.49
N LEU A 212 8.11 19.03 5.56
CA LEU A 212 8.73 19.16 6.87
C LEU A 212 10.12 18.50 6.89
N THR A 213 11.05 19.09 7.63
CA THR A 213 12.35 18.46 7.90
C THR A 213 12.14 17.26 8.80
N LEU A 214 12.45 16.07 8.29
CA LEU A 214 12.28 14.81 9.02
C LEU A 214 13.52 14.54 9.89
N SER A 215 13.29 14.28 11.18
CA SER A 215 14.32 13.71 12.08
C SER A 215 14.31 12.18 12.07
N ALA A 216 13.17 11.58 11.73
CA ALA A 216 12.96 10.16 11.52
C ALA A 216 11.71 9.96 10.64
N ALA A 217 11.60 8.79 9.99
CA ALA A 217 10.41 8.38 9.23
C ALA A 217 9.85 7.05 9.78
N PRO A 218 9.26 7.07 10.98
CA PRO A 218 8.75 5.86 11.61
C PRO A 218 7.52 5.30 10.86
N ASN A 219 7.40 3.99 10.85
CA ASN A 219 6.27 3.23 10.30
C ASN A 219 5.85 2.16 11.30
N VAL A 220 4.54 1.92 11.41
CA VAL A 220 3.97 0.84 12.22
C VAL A 220 3.20 -0.11 11.31
N LEU A 221 3.42 -1.40 11.51
CA LEU A 221 2.69 -2.44 10.81
C LEU A 221 1.70 -3.08 11.78
N MET A 222 0.43 -3.02 11.43
CA MET A 222 -0.68 -3.58 12.19
C MET A 222 -1.18 -4.85 11.52
N TRP A 223 -1.56 -5.85 12.32
CA TRP A 223 -2.35 -7.00 11.91
C TRP A 223 -3.77 -6.81 12.43
N ILE A 224 -4.74 -7.03 11.54
CA ILE A 224 -6.16 -7.07 11.90
C ILE A 224 -6.58 -8.52 11.74
N ASP A 225 -6.92 -9.16 12.84
CA ASP A 225 -7.36 -10.54 12.82
C ASP A 225 -8.66 -10.66 12.02
N PRO A 226 -8.72 -11.54 11.01
CA PRO A 226 -9.86 -11.61 10.13
C PRO A 226 -11.09 -12.27 10.80
N ASP A 227 -10.93 -12.96 11.93
CA ASP A 227 -12.00 -13.69 12.62
C ASP A 227 -12.74 -12.82 13.64
N ASP A 228 -12.00 -12.07 14.46
CA ASP A 228 -12.58 -11.24 15.53
C ASP A 228 -12.31 -9.74 15.39
N GLY A 229 -11.49 -9.33 14.40
CA GLY A 229 -11.11 -7.95 14.19
C GLY A 229 -10.08 -7.42 15.18
N GLU A 230 -9.43 -8.27 15.99
CA GLU A 230 -8.40 -7.85 16.94
C GLU A 230 -7.24 -7.15 16.21
N ILE A 231 -6.88 -5.94 16.68
CA ILE A 231 -5.82 -5.14 16.07
C ILE A 231 -4.54 -5.21 16.92
N SER A 232 -3.49 -5.80 16.36
CA SER A 232 -2.18 -5.94 17.02
C SER A 232 -1.05 -5.29 16.22
N CYS A 233 -0.12 -4.62 16.89
CA CYS A 233 1.08 -4.09 16.25
C CYS A 233 2.11 -5.22 16.10
N VAL A 234 2.48 -5.55 14.86
CA VAL A 234 3.40 -6.67 14.56
C VAL A 234 4.83 -6.23 14.30
N SER A 235 5.06 -4.96 13.95
CA SER A 235 6.39 -4.39 13.75
C SER A 235 6.34 -2.87 13.79
N SER A 236 7.45 -2.25 14.20
CA SER A 236 7.72 -0.83 13.99
C SER A 236 9.10 -0.67 13.37
N THR A 237 9.26 0.31 12.49
CA THR A 237 10.49 0.53 11.72
C THR A 237 10.75 2.01 11.52
N ASP A 238 12.01 2.43 11.46
CA ASP A 238 12.35 3.74 10.89
C ASP A 238 12.78 3.56 9.44
N GLN A 239 12.08 4.22 8.51
CA GLN A 239 12.49 4.24 7.11
C GLN A 239 13.73 5.13 6.96
N LEU A 240 14.78 4.57 6.36
CA LEU A 240 15.99 5.30 6.02
C LEU A 240 15.77 5.95 4.66
N LEU A 241 15.85 7.28 4.62
CA LEU A 241 15.62 8.07 3.42
C LEU A 241 16.88 8.84 3.06
N SER A 242 17.22 8.86 1.77
CA SER A 242 18.26 9.72 1.23
C SER A 242 17.87 11.21 1.39
N PRO A 243 18.80 12.17 1.19
CA PRO A 243 18.47 13.60 1.15
C PRO A 243 17.42 13.97 0.09
N ARG A 244 17.22 13.11 -0.91
CA ARG A 244 16.20 13.25 -1.96
C ARG A 244 14.91 12.46 -1.66
N LEU A 245 14.74 12.01 -0.42
CA LEU A 245 13.59 11.22 0.06
C LEU A 245 13.44 9.87 -0.65
N VAL A 246 14.53 9.32 -1.18
CA VAL A 246 14.54 7.97 -1.75
C VAL A 246 14.68 6.96 -0.62
N PHE A 247 13.87 5.91 -0.63
CA PHE A 247 13.96 4.83 0.35
C PHE A 247 15.25 4.02 0.18
N GLU A 248 16.04 3.92 1.25
CA GLU A 248 17.34 3.23 1.29
C GLU A 248 17.33 2.00 2.21
N GLY A 249 16.22 1.77 2.93
CA GLY A 249 16.08 0.63 3.82
C GLY A 249 15.28 0.96 5.07
N SER A 250 15.38 0.08 6.07
CA SER A 250 14.66 0.26 7.34
C SER A 250 15.49 -0.20 8.53
N ALA A 251 15.46 0.58 9.60
CA ALA A 251 16.00 0.21 10.91
C ALA A 251 14.89 -0.40 11.78
N PHE A 252 15.22 -1.46 12.51
CA PHE A 252 14.28 -2.20 13.35
C PHE A 252 14.83 -2.37 14.78
N PRO A 253 13.99 -2.19 15.83
CA PRO A 253 12.67 -1.54 15.80
C PRO A 253 12.78 -0.02 15.57
N SER A 254 11.65 0.67 15.41
CA SER A 254 11.64 2.14 15.40
C SER A 254 12.11 2.71 16.75
N ALA A 255 12.96 3.73 16.71
CA ALA A 255 13.42 4.50 17.87
C ALA A 255 12.56 5.76 18.12
N ALA A 256 11.43 5.91 17.43
CA ALA A 256 10.57 7.09 17.57
C ALA A 256 10.01 7.24 18.99
N LYS A 257 10.25 8.41 19.60
CA LYS A 257 9.75 8.73 20.95
C LYS A 257 8.22 8.67 21.05
N LEU A 258 7.52 8.92 19.95
CA LEU A 258 6.05 8.92 19.86
C LEU A 258 5.47 7.57 19.40
N LEU A 259 6.28 6.50 19.37
CA LEU A 259 5.83 5.19 18.90
C LEU A 259 4.56 4.68 19.63
N PRO A 260 4.40 4.81 20.96
CA PRO A 260 3.16 4.40 21.63
C PRO A 260 1.92 5.14 21.10
N GLN A 261 2.03 6.45 20.88
CA GLN A 261 0.96 7.28 20.32
C GLN A 261 0.68 6.92 18.85
N MET A 262 1.71 6.57 18.08
CA MET A 262 1.56 6.12 16.70
C MET A 262 0.80 4.79 16.62
N ILE A 263 1.15 3.81 17.48
CA ILE A 263 0.45 2.52 17.54
C ILE A 263 -1.02 2.72 17.92
N GLU A 264 -1.28 3.58 18.91
CA GLU A 264 -2.63 3.87 19.36
C GLU A 264 -3.45 4.63 18.30
N GLY A 265 -2.82 5.56 17.59
CA GLY A 265 -3.43 6.21 16.41
C GLY A 265 -3.75 5.21 15.30
N ALA A 266 -2.83 4.29 15.00
CA ALA A 266 -3.02 3.26 13.99
C ALA A 266 -4.13 2.25 14.34
N ARG A 267 -4.38 1.98 15.62
CA ARG A 267 -5.51 1.15 16.06
C ARG A 267 -6.87 1.82 15.85
N ARG A 268 -6.94 3.15 15.98
CA ARG A 268 -8.19 3.90 15.77
C ARG A 268 -8.55 4.09 14.30
N LEU A 269 -7.55 4.07 13.42
CA LEU A 269 -7.69 4.32 11.98
C LEU A 269 -8.44 3.18 11.29
#